data_AF-A0A9D0VJY9-F1
#
_entry.id   AF-A0A9D0VJY9-F1
#
_cell.length_a   1.000
_cell.length_b   1.000
_cell.length_c   1.000
_cell.angle_alpha   90.00
_cell.angle_beta   90.00
_cell.angle_gamma   90.00
#
_symmetry.space_group_name_H-M   'P 1'
#
loop_
_entity.id
_entity.type
_entity.pdbx_description
1 polymer ?
#
loop_
_entity_poly.entity_id
_entity_poly.type
_entity_poly.pdbx_seq_one_letter_code
_entity_poly.pdbx_strand_id
1 'polypeptide(L)'
;MMDAELVARLDALQRRLDYVVERQRWTESLIEEMTPVVREALTAVSGPLAAAEARGWFAAARELGGLADRLVEAYGPDQMHELADHLARIFDTVKSFTRPEVLELAQDAAEVLDHADDVEPMGFSGAIRVMRDAEVQRGVAVALELLRHLGQAHEPGPPRPDAAPVSPGTPPPGVPRPVPRAPAPASAPAPAADEVVTWRGHAFTPEGFLVDPSTWTEELAEQVAQALGIALTEEHWAVLRWARADYLDQGASPNVRRVAAGSQVGIRRMYELFPRTPGKTTAMIAGIPKPVGCV
;
A
#
# COMPACT_ATOMS: atom_id res chain seq x y z
N MET A 1 74.28 -20.33 -58.47
CA MET A 1 72.90 -19.78 -58.63
C MET A 1 72.07 -19.98 -57.36
N MET A 2 72.14 -21.17 -56.71
CA MET A 2 71.43 -21.47 -55.45
C MET A 2 71.83 -20.59 -54.25
N ASP A 3 73.09 -20.16 -54.14
CA ASP A 3 73.55 -19.35 -53.00
C ASP A 3 72.94 -17.94 -52.96
N ALA A 4 72.73 -17.31 -54.13
CA ALA A 4 72.16 -15.96 -54.20
C ALA A 4 70.68 -15.95 -53.77
N GLU A 5 69.93 -17.01 -54.09
CA GLU A 5 68.54 -17.15 -53.67
C GLU A 5 68.42 -17.46 -52.17
N LEU A 6 69.36 -18.25 -51.62
CA LEU A 6 69.42 -18.54 -50.19
C LEU A 6 69.70 -17.26 -49.37
N VAL A 7 70.67 -16.45 -49.81
CA VAL A 7 71.00 -15.17 -49.18
C VAL A 7 69.81 -14.21 -49.24
N ALA A 8 69.13 -14.10 -50.39
CA ALA A 8 67.95 -13.25 -50.52
C ALA A 8 66.78 -13.68 -49.60
N ARG A 9 66.60 -14.99 -49.41
CA ARG A 9 65.59 -15.54 -48.48
C ARG A 9 65.96 -15.30 -47.02
N LEU A 10 67.24 -15.42 -46.65
CA LEU A 10 67.74 -15.11 -45.31
C LEU A 10 67.55 -13.62 -44.97
N ASP A 11 67.89 -12.72 -45.89
CA ASP A 11 67.67 -11.28 -45.72
C ASP A 11 66.18 -10.93 -45.57
N ALA A 12 65.31 -11.60 -46.33
CA ALA A 12 63.87 -11.42 -46.21
C ALA A 12 63.32 -11.92 -44.88
N LEU A 13 63.90 -12.99 -44.33
CA LEU A 13 63.57 -13.52 -43.00
C LEU A 13 64.07 -12.59 -41.89
N GLN A 14 65.30 -12.08 -41.97
CA GLN A 14 65.84 -11.10 -41.03
C GLN A 14 64.96 -9.85 -40.96
N ARG A 15 64.62 -9.26 -42.11
CA ARG A 15 63.74 -8.07 -42.14
C ARG A 15 62.36 -8.32 -41.53
N ARG A 16 61.82 -9.53 -41.67
CA ARG A 16 60.53 -9.89 -41.05
C ARG A 16 60.66 -10.07 -39.54
N LEU A 17 61.77 -10.65 -39.07
CA LEU A 17 62.04 -10.79 -37.64
C LEU A 17 62.27 -9.43 -36.99
N ASP A 18 63.06 -8.56 -37.62
CA ASP A 18 63.30 -7.19 -37.15
C ASP A 18 61.98 -6.42 -37.02
N TYR A 19 61.11 -6.51 -38.04
CA TYR A 19 59.77 -5.90 -37.97
C TYR A 19 58.90 -6.43 -36.83
N VAL A 20 58.96 -7.73 -36.51
CA VAL A 20 58.20 -8.32 -35.41
C VAL A 20 58.75 -7.88 -34.05
N VAL A 21 60.07 -7.78 -33.92
CA VAL A 21 60.74 -7.30 -32.69
C VAL A 21 60.45 -5.81 -32.46
N GLU A 22 60.52 -4.98 -33.52
CA GLU A 22 60.16 -3.56 -33.45
C GLU A 22 58.70 -3.37 -33.00
N ARG A 23 57.80 -4.21 -33.50
CA ARG A 23 56.37 -4.19 -33.12
C ARG A 23 56.13 -4.61 -31.67
N GLN A 24 56.94 -5.52 -31.10
CA GLN A 24 56.84 -5.89 -29.69
C GLN A 24 57.36 -4.79 -28.76
N ARG A 25 58.42 -4.08 -29.14
CA ARG A 25 58.93 -2.94 -28.37
C ARG A 25 57.90 -1.79 -28.30
N TRP A 26 57.13 -1.61 -29.36
CA TRP A 26 56.04 -0.64 -29.38
C TRP A 26 54.89 -1.01 -28.41
N THR A 27 54.61 -2.30 -28.18
CA THR A 27 53.64 -2.71 -27.14
C THR A 27 54.16 -2.48 -25.72
N GLU A 28 55.46 -2.64 -25.48
CA GLU A 28 56.06 -2.34 -24.17
C GLU A 28 56.01 -0.82 -23.88
N SER A 29 56.30 0.03 -24.87
CA SER A 29 56.22 1.48 -24.70
C SER A 29 54.79 1.97 -24.45
N LEU A 30 53.79 1.38 -25.12
CA LEU A 30 52.38 1.71 -24.86
C LEU A 30 51.95 1.40 -23.43
N ILE A 31 52.42 0.28 -22.87
CA ILE A 31 52.09 -0.09 -21.48
C ILE A 31 52.72 0.92 -20.52
N GLU A 32 53.96 1.35 -20.76
CA GLU A 32 54.62 2.39 -19.95
C GLU A 32 53.90 3.74 -20.04
N GLU A 33 53.43 4.13 -21.24
CA GLU A 33 52.68 5.37 -21.45
C GLU A 33 51.27 5.33 -20.84
N MET A 34 50.60 4.17 -20.86
CA MET A 34 49.26 4.00 -20.28
C MET A 34 49.28 3.82 -18.77
N THR A 35 50.37 3.28 -18.19
CA THR A 35 50.51 3.03 -16.75
C THR A 35 50.21 4.25 -15.87
N PRO A 36 50.74 5.46 -16.11
CA PRO A 36 50.43 6.63 -15.31
C PRO A 36 48.96 7.04 -15.41
N VAL A 37 48.37 6.99 -16.62
CA VAL A 37 46.95 7.31 -16.85
C VAL A 37 46.03 6.35 -16.09
N VAL A 38 46.34 5.05 -16.15
CA VAL A 38 45.58 4.02 -15.42
C VAL A 38 45.73 4.20 -13.92
N ARG A 39 46.93 4.50 -13.41
CA ARG A 39 47.17 4.74 -11.98
C ARG A 39 46.43 5.97 -11.49
N GLU A 40 46.46 7.06 -12.24
CA GLU A 40 45.76 8.29 -11.91
C GLU A 40 44.24 8.10 -11.94
N ALA A 41 43.72 7.41 -12.96
CA ALA A 41 42.31 7.05 -13.05
C ALA A 41 41.86 6.13 -11.90
N LEU A 42 42.66 5.11 -11.56
CA LEU A 42 42.39 4.23 -10.41
C LEU A 42 42.37 5.01 -9.10
N THR A 43 43.27 5.98 -8.93
CA THR A 43 43.33 6.81 -7.72
C THR A 43 42.13 7.77 -7.66
N ALA A 44 41.76 8.37 -8.79
CA ALA A 44 40.62 9.27 -8.91
C ALA A 44 39.28 8.57 -8.65
N VAL A 45 39.15 7.29 -9.02
CA VAL A 45 37.94 6.50 -8.79
C VAL A 45 37.93 5.86 -7.41
N SER A 46 39.07 5.35 -6.92
CA SER A 46 39.14 4.64 -5.63
C SER A 46 38.89 5.54 -4.42
N GLY A 47 39.30 6.80 -4.45
CA GLY A 47 39.07 7.73 -3.33
C GLY A 47 37.57 7.92 -3.02
N PRO A 48 36.75 8.35 -3.99
CA PRO A 48 35.30 8.46 -3.83
C PRO A 48 34.64 7.11 -3.47
N LEU A 49 35.11 6.00 -4.07
CA LEU A 49 34.58 4.67 -3.79
C LEU A 49 34.85 4.24 -2.34
N ALA A 50 36.08 4.43 -1.85
CA ALA A 50 36.46 4.12 -0.48
C ALA A 50 35.72 5.00 0.53
N ALA A 51 35.51 6.28 0.20
CA ALA A 51 34.70 7.18 1.01
C ALA A 51 33.22 6.77 1.03
N ALA A 52 32.67 6.27 -0.09
CA ALA A 52 31.33 5.73 -0.16
C ALA A 52 31.19 4.44 0.67
N GLU A 53 32.19 3.56 0.64
CA GLU A 53 32.23 2.34 1.45
C GLU A 53 32.32 2.64 2.95
N ALA A 54 33.20 3.55 3.37
CA ALA A 54 33.34 3.97 4.75
C ALA A 54 32.05 4.63 5.30
N ARG A 55 31.29 5.32 4.44
CA ARG A 55 29.98 5.90 4.77
C ARG A 55 28.84 4.88 4.69
N GLY A 56 29.13 3.62 4.34
CA GLY A 56 28.13 2.55 4.28
C GLY A 56 27.20 2.59 3.08
N TRP A 57 27.48 3.40 2.05
CA TRP A 57 26.62 3.51 0.87
C TRP A 57 26.45 2.16 0.14
N PHE A 58 27.51 1.34 0.06
CA PHE A 58 27.41 0.01 -0.54
C PHE A 58 26.59 -0.97 0.32
N ALA A 59 26.63 -0.83 1.64
CA ALA A 59 25.80 -1.64 2.53
C ALA A 59 24.32 -1.24 2.37
N ALA A 60 24.02 0.05 2.38
CA ALA A 60 22.67 0.56 2.17
C ALA A 60 22.12 0.15 0.79
N ALA A 61 22.92 0.24 -0.28
CA ALA A 61 22.53 -0.19 -1.61
C ALA A 61 22.24 -1.69 -1.69
N ARG A 62 23.05 -2.52 -1.00
CA ARG A 62 22.83 -3.98 -0.95
C ARG A 62 21.57 -4.35 -0.16
N GLU A 63 21.31 -3.66 0.94
CA GLU A 63 20.07 -3.84 1.73
C GLU A 63 18.83 -3.40 0.95
N LEU A 64 18.90 -2.25 0.26
CA LEU A 64 17.83 -1.78 -0.63
C LEU A 64 17.61 -2.76 -1.79
N GLY A 65 18.69 -3.31 -2.36
CA GLY A 65 18.62 -4.36 -3.38
C GLY A 65 17.93 -5.63 -2.86
N GLY A 66 18.32 -6.12 -1.68
CA GLY A 66 17.69 -7.29 -1.07
C GLY A 66 16.23 -7.06 -0.65
N LEU A 67 15.86 -5.82 -0.29
CA LEU A 67 14.47 -5.45 -0.08
C LEU A 67 13.69 -5.41 -1.39
N ALA A 68 14.27 -4.87 -2.46
CA ALA A 68 13.67 -4.89 -3.79
C ALA A 68 13.48 -6.32 -4.30
N ASP A 69 14.47 -7.19 -4.15
CA ASP A 69 14.36 -8.62 -4.53
C ASP A 69 13.22 -9.31 -3.79
N ARG A 70 13.11 -9.13 -2.46
CA ARG A 70 11.99 -9.70 -1.68
C ARG A 70 10.63 -9.16 -2.10
N LEU A 71 10.54 -7.87 -2.44
CA LEU A 71 9.30 -7.26 -2.92
C LEU A 71 8.92 -7.78 -4.32
N VAL A 72 9.90 -7.96 -5.20
CA VAL A 72 9.70 -8.53 -6.53
C VAL A 72 9.30 -10.00 -6.43
N GLU A 73 9.89 -10.78 -5.52
CA GLU A 73 9.49 -12.16 -5.24
C GLU A 73 8.08 -12.26 -4.66
N ALA A 74 7.69 -11.32 -3.77
CA ALA A 74 6.40 -11.37 -3.08
C ALA A 74 5.22 -10.90 -3.94
N TYR A 75 5.42 -9.90 -4.81
CA TYR A 75 4.34 -9.26 -5.57
C TYR A 75 4.43 -9.49 -7.09
N GLY A 76 5.53 -10.03 -7.61
CA GLY A 76 5.73 -10.23 -9.04
C GLY A 76 5.94 -8.92 -9.83
N PRO A 77 6.46 -8.99 -11.06
CA PRO A 77 6.89 -7.81 -11.82
C PRO A 77 5.75 -6.86 -12.17
N ASP A 78 4.55 -7.37 -12.44
CA ASP A 78 3.40 -6.56 -12.87
C ASP A 78 2.77 -5.76 -11.72
N GLN A 79 2.75 -6.31 -10.49
CA GLN A 79 2.17 -5.61 -9.33
C GLN A 79 3.11 -4.54 -8.75
N MET A 80 4.41 -4.61 -9.05
CA MET A 80 5.38 -3.63 -8.57
C MET A 80 5.14 -2.23 -9.15
N HIS A 81 4.68 -2.15 -10.41
CA HIS A 81 4.30 -0.88 -11.04
C HIS A 81 3.06 -0.28 -10.38
N GLU A 82 2.06 -1.11 -10.10
CA GLU A 82 0.83 -0.68 -9.43
C GLU A 82 1.11 -0.21 -7.99
N LEU A 83 2.01 -0.89 -7.28
CA LEU A 83 2.48 -0.47 -5.96
C LEU A 83 3.21 0.88 -6.01
N ALA A 84 4.09 1.08 -6.99
CA ALA A 84 4.78 2.35 -7.18
C ALA A 84 3.80 3.51 -7.43
N ASP A 85 2.77 3.28 -8.26
CA ASP A 85 1.72 4.27 -8.53
C ASP A 85 0.86 4.58 -7.29
N HIS A 86 0.60 3.58 -6.45
CA HIS A 86 -0.08 3.79 -5.17
C HIS A 86 0.79 4.61 -4.20
N LEU A 87 2.08 4.30 -4.09
CA LEU A 87 3.01 5.04 -3.23
C LEU A 87 3.18 6.50 -3.68
N ALA A 88 3.25 6.75 -5.00
CA ALA A 88 3.31 8.10 -5.55
C ALA A 88 2.08 8.94 -5.14
N ARG A 89 0.86 8.36 -5.24
CA ARG A 89 -0.38 9.03 -4.82
C ARG A 89 -0.42 9.35 -3.32
N ILE A 90 0.05 8.44 -2.48
CA ILE A 90 0.17 8.69 -1.03
C ILE A 90 1.17 9.82 -0.79
N PHE A 91 2.31 9.80 -1.47
CA PHE A 91 3.35 10.82 -1.31
C PHE A 91 2.87 12.20 -1.79
N ASP A 92 2.14 12.28 -2.90
CA ASP A 92 1.52 13.53 -3.37
C ASP A 92 0.51 14.08 -2.37
N THR A 93 -0.24 13.19 -1.70
CA THR A 93 -1.15 13.57 -0.63
C THR A 93 -0.37 14.14 0.56
N VAL A 94 0.67 13.45 1.03
CA VAL A 94 1.53 13.96 2.11
C VAL A 94 2.16 15.30 1.74
N LYS A 95 2.66 15.43 0.51
CA LYS A 95 3.19 16.68 -0.04
C LYS A 95 2.15 17.79 -0.08
N SER A 96 0.86 17.46 -0.28
CA SER A 96 -0.23 18.44 -0.27
C SER A 96 -0.50 19.00 1.13
N PHE A 97 -0.35 18.19 2.18
CA PHE A 97 -0.50 18.61 3.57
C PHE A 97 0.73 19.36 4.11
N THR A 98 1.92 19.09 3.58
CA THR A 98 3.15 19.85 3.92
C THR A 98 3.37 21.06 3.02
N ARG A 99 2.35 21.47 2.25
CA ARG A 99 2.39 22.74 1.53
C ARG A 99 2.41 23.91 2.53
N PRO A 100 3.20 24.97 2.26
CA PRO A 100 3.32 26.10 3.18
C PRO A 100 1.95 26.73 3.47
N GLU A 101 1.04 26.80 2.49
CA GLU A 101 -0.28 27.39 2.65
C GLU A 101 -1.18 26.59 3.63
N VAL A 102 -1.05 25.26 3.65
CA VAL A 102 -1.83 24.39 4.55
C VAL A 102 -1.27 24.44 5.97
N LEU A 103 0.05 24.54 6.09
CA LEU A 103 0.73 24.69 7.39
C LEU A 103 0.40 26.04 8.02
N GLU A 104 0.39 27.12 7.23
CA GLU A 104 0.02 28.48 7.67
C GLU A 104 -1.43 28.49 8.18
N LEU A 105 -2.38 27.96 7.40
CA LEU A 105 -3.77 27.84 7.85
C LEU A 105 -3.93 27.03 9.15
N ALA A 106 -3.15 25.96 9.31
CA ALA A 106 -3.18 25.14 10.52
C ALA A 106 -2.59 25.89 11.73
N GLN A 107 -1.57 26.71 11.51
CA GLN A 107 -0.96 27.56 12.54
C GLN A 107 -1.90 28.69 12.96
N ASP A 108 -2.50 29.40 12.00
CA ASP A 108 -3.50 30.44 12.26
C ASP A 108 -4.70 29.89 13.05
N ALA A 109 -5.20 28.71 12.66
CA ALA A 109 -6.30 28.06 13.37
C ALA A 109 -5.90 27.63 14.80
N ALA A 110 -4.66 27.16 14.99
CA ALA A 110 -4.14 26.81 16.31
C ALA A 110 -3.98 28.04 17.21
N GLU A 111 -3.53 29.17 16.66
CA GLU A 111 -3.42 30.45 17.39
C GLU A 111 -4.78 30.96 17.85
N VAL A 112 -5.81 30.86 16.99
CA VAL A 112 -7.19 31.23 17.36
C VAL A 112 -7.73 30.32 18.48
N LEU A 113 -7.40 29.02 18.46
CA LEU A 113 -7.79 28.09 19.53
C LEU A 113 -7.09 28.39 20.85
N ASP A 114 -5.83 28.81 20.83
CA ASP A 114 -5.06 29.16 22.03
C ASP A 114 -5.59 30.44 22.71
N HIS A 115 -6.20 31.34 21.94
CA HIS A 115 -6.84 32.57 22.43
C HIS A 115 -8.37 32.44 22.58
N ALA A 116 -8.94 31.25 22.38
CA ALA A 116 -10.39 31.06 22.41
C ALA A 116 -11.00 31.29 23.81
N ASP A 117 -10.21 31.07 24.87
CA ASP A 117 -10.64 31.28 26.26
C ASP A 117 -10.78 32.78 26.63
N ASP A 118 -10.19 33.69 25.84
CA ASP A 118 -10.28 35.14 26.03
C ASP A 118 -11.43 35.79 25.24
N VAL A 119 -12.19 35.01 24.45
CA VAL A 119 -13.26 35.53 23.60
C VAL A 119 -14.57 35.60 24.37
N GLU A 120 -14.98 36.82 24.75
CA GLU A 120 -16.26 37.05 25.42
C GLU A 120 -17.45 36.53 24.58
N PRO A 121 -18.43 35.84 25.21
CA PRO A 121 -19.58 35.31 24.49
C PRO A 121 -20.40 36.43 23.85
N MET A 122 -20.53 36.33 22.52
CA MET A 122 -21.13 37.37 21.71
C MET A 122 -22.65 37.41 21.88
N GLY A 123 -23.22 38.59 22.17
CA GLY A 123 -24.66 38.80 22.21
C GLY A 123 -25.32 38.77 20.82
N PHE A 124 -26.65 38.59 20.78
CA PHE A 124 -27.43 38.47 19.53
C PHE A 124 -27.21 39.60 18.51
N SER A 125 -27.07 40.85 18.98
CA SER A 125 -26.77 42.00 18.13
C SER A 125 -25.34 42.00 17.60
N GLY A 126 -24.39 41.51 18.39
CA GLY A 126 -22.99 41.32 17.99
C GLY A 126 -22.87 40.29 16.87
N ALA A 127 -23.57 39.16 16.99
CA ALA A 127 -23.59 38.12 15.97
C ALA A 127 -24.10 38.63 14.61
N ILE A 128 -25.17 39.44 14.60
CA ILE A 128 -25.69 40.05 13.36
C ILE A 128 -24.68 41.02 12.74
N ARG A 129 -23.91 41.75 13.56
CA ARG A 129 -22.89 42.69 13.08
C ARG A 129 -21.69 41.96 12.50
N VAL A 130 -21.23 40.88 13.13
CA VAL A 130 -20.11 40.05 12.67
C VAL A 130 -20.43 39.34 11.35
N MET A 131 -21.66 38.88 11.17
CA MET A 131 -22.12 38.32 9.88
C MET A 131 -22.13 39.34 8.72
N ARG A 132 -22.04 40.64 9.01
CA ARG A 132 -21.93 41.71 8.01
C ARG A 132 -20.48 42.15 7.78
N ASP A 133 -19.53 41.55 8.50
CA ASP A 133 -18.11 41.81 8.30
C ASP A 133 -17.61 41.15 7.00
N ALA A 134 -16.79 41.88 6.25
CA ALA A 134 -16.32 41.45 4.94
C ALA A 134 -15.30 40.30 5.00
N GLU A 135 -14.56 40.15 6.11
CA GLU A 135 -13.64 39.03 6.32
C GLU A 135 -14.40 37.76 6.68
N VAL A 136 -15.41 37.88 7.56
CA VAL A 136 -16.28 36.76 7.95
C VAL A 136 -17.06 36.22 6.75
N GLN A 137 -17.61 37.10 5.92
CA GLN A 137 -18.31 36.69 4.70
C GLN A 137 -17.38 35.97 3.71
N ARG A 138 -16.12 36.40 3.60
CA ARG A 138 -15.11 35.72 2.79
C ARG A 138 -14.82 34.32 3.34
N GLY A 139 -14.65 34.18 4.66
CA GLY A 139 -14.44 32.88 5.31
C GLY A 139 -15.60 31.90 5.09
N VAL A 140 -16.85 32.37 5.28
CA VAL A 140 -18.05 31.56 5.02
C VAL A 140 -18.15 31.14 3.55
N ALA A 141 -17.84 32.04 2.61
CA ALA A 141 -17.83 31.71 1.18
C ALA A 141 -16.80 30.61 0.84
N VAL A 142 -15.59 30.68 1.41
CA VAL A 142 -14.57 29.64 1.24
C VAL A 142 -15.03 28.31 1.82
N ALA A 143 -15.63 28.31 3.02
CA ALA A 143 -16.15 27.09 3.63
C ALA A 143 -17.26 26.43 2.80
N LEU A 144 -18.18 27.24 2.26
CA LEU A 144 -19.24 26.76 1.36
C LEU A 144 -18.67 26.22 0.04
N GLU A 145 -17.62 26.85 -0.48
CA GLU A 145 -16.93 26.41 -1.71
C GLU A 145 -16.20 25.07 -1.52
N LEU A 146 -15.54 24.88 -0.37
CA LEU A 146 -14.95 23.60 0.00
C LEU A 146 -16.02 22.49 0.12
N LEU A 147 -17.15 22.79 0.76
CA LEU A 147 -18.29 21.86 0.83
C LEU A 147 -18.86 21.53 -0.56
N ARG A 148 -18.93 22.52 -1.46
CA ARG A 148 -19.37 22.34 -2.85
C ARG A 148 -18.42 21.41 -3.61
N HIS A 149 -17.11 21.59 -3.46
CA HIS A 149 -16.11 20.72 -4.08
C HIS A 149 -16.14 19.29 -3.54
N LEU A 150 -16.32 19.12 -2.22
CA LEU A 150 -16.48 17.80 -1.61
C LEU A 150 -17.76 17.09 -2.10
N GLY A 151 -18.84 17.83 -2.35
CA GLY A 151 -20.07 17.28 -2.94
C GLY A 151 -19.92 16.90 -4.42
N GLN A 152 -19.18 17.68 -5.20
CA GLN A 152 -18.95 17.42 -6.63
C GLN A 152 -17.98 16.26 -6.89
N ALA A 153 -17.01 16.04 -6.00
CA ALA A 153 -16.14 14.87 -6.05
C ALA A 153 -16.89 13.54 -5.86
N HIS A 154 -18.18 13.58 -5.50
CA HIS A 154 -19.07 12.43 -5.36
C HIS A 154 -20.11 12.31 -6.50
N GLU A 155 -20.01 13.09 -7.58
CA GLU A 155 -20.92 12.89 -8.71
C GLU A 155 -20.68 11.51 -9.38
N PRO A 156 -21.73 10.69 -9.57
CA PRO A 156 -21.61 9.46 -10.34
C PRO A 156 -21.23 9.81 -11.78
N GLY A 157 -20.18 9.15 -12.29
CA GLY A 157 -19.64 9.38 -13.63
C GLY A 157 -20.69 9.30 -14.76
N PRO A 158 -20.34 9.78 -15.96
CA PRO A 158 -21.29 10.09 -17.02
C PRO A 158 -22.22 8.91 -17.36
N PRO A 159 -23.49 9.20 -17.73
CA PRO A 159 -24.48 8.17 -18.00
C PRO A 159 -24.04 7.29 -19.17
N ARG A 160 -24.18 5.97 -19.00
CA ARG A 160 -24.03 5.01 -20.10
C ARG A 160 -24.95 5.44 -21.25
N PRO A 161 -24.46 5.52 -22.51
CA PRO A 161 -25.30 5.80 -23.65
C PRO A 161 -26.27 4.62 -23.78
N ASP A 162 -27.55 4.86 -23.47
CA ASP A 162 -28.75 4.09 -23.89
C ASP A 162 -29.94 4.24 -22.91
N ALA A 163 -29.82 5.01 -21.82
CA ALA A 163 -30.99 5.28 -20.97
C ALA A 163 -31.87 6.40 -21.56
N ALA A 164 -32.90 6.00 -22.32
CA ALA A 164 -33.95 6.88 -22.82
C ALA A 164 -34.67 7.65 -21.67
N PRO A 165 -35.19 8.86 -21.93
CA PRO A 165 -35.72 9.72 -20.88
C PRO A 165 -37.08 9.21 -20.39
N VAL A 166 -37.21 9.00 -19.07
CA VAL A 166 -38.47 8.66 -18.42
C VAL A 166 -39.17 9.96 -17.97
N SER A 167 -40.33 10.24 -18.56
CA SER A 167 -41.20 11.36 -18.19
C SER A 167 -41.80 11.19 -16.78
N PRO A 168 -42.10 12.30 -16.06
CA PRO A 168 -42.68 12.23 -14.72
C PRO A 168 -44.20 12.09 -14.80
N GLY A 169 -44.74 11.03 -14.21
CA GLY A 169 -46.18 10.81 -14.10
C GLY A 169 -46.54 9.98 -12.88
N THR A 170 -47.16 10.66 -11.89
CA THR A 170 -48.02 10.20 -10.78
C THR A 170 -47.50 9.05 -9.88
N PRO A 171 -47.48 9.22 -8.54
CA PRO A 171 -47.04 8.15 -7.64
C PRO A 171 -48.05 6.99 -7.67
N PRO A 172 -47.64 5.74 -7.97
CA PRO A 172 -48.53 4.61 -7.87
C PRO A 172 -48.78 4.24 -6.40
N PRO A 173 -50.00 3.82 -6.04
CA PRO A 173 -50.32 3.32 -4.71
C PRO A 173 -49.74 1.91 -4.54
N GLY A 174 -49.19 1.64 -3.36
CA GLY A 174 -48.58 0.36 -3.01
C GLY A 174 -47.07 0.40 -3.14
N VAL A 175 -46.39 0.74 -2.04
CA VAL A 175 -44.95 0.49 -1.90
C VAL A 175 -44.76 -1.02 -2.06
N PRO A 176 -44.07 -1.52 -3.11
CA PRO A 176 -43.65 -2.91 -3.08
C PRO A 176 -42.68 -3.04 -1.92
N ARG A 177 -42.97 -3.97 -0.99
CA ARG A 177 -42.00 -4.35 0.05
C ARG A 177 -40.64 -4.58 -0.63
N PRO A 178 -39.53 -4.18 0.01
CA PRO A 178 -38.20 -4.35 -0.58
C PRO A 178 -38.07 -5.77 -1.09
N VAL A 179 -37.81 -5.90 -2.39
CA VAL A 179 -37.57 -7.20 -3.01
C VAL A 179 -36.38 -7.80 -2.27
N PRO A 180 -36.48 -9.00 -1.68
CA PRO A 180 -35.31 -9.64 -1.09
C PRO A 180 -34.26 -9.72 -2.20
N ARG A 181 -33.11 -9.07 -1.95
CA ARG A 181 -31.96 -9.13 -2.85
C ARG A 181 -31.73 -10.62 -3.11
N ALA A 182 -31.69 -11.00 -4.39
CA ALA A 182 -31.49 -12.38 -4.80
C ALA A 182 -30.41 -13.02 -3.93
N PRO A 183 -30.61 -14.26 -3.42
CA PRO A 183 -29.62 -14.90 -2.59
C PRO A 183 -28.28 -14.82 -3.31
N ALA A 184 -27.28 -14.26 -2.62
CA ALA A 184 -25.92 -14.26 -3.13
C ALA A 184 -25.58 -15.71 -3.54
N PRO A 185 -24.86 -15.91 -4.65
CA PRO A 185 -24.42 -17.24 -5.03
C PRO A 185 -23.76 -17.88 -3.81
N ALA A 186 -24.12 -19.15 -3.56
CA ALA A 186 -23.56 -19.97 -2.50
C ALA A 186 -22.05 -19.71 -2.40
N SER A 187 -21.58 -19.64 -1.15
CA SER A 187 -20.17 -19.65 -0.73
C SER A 187 -19.20 -19.91 -1.88
N ALA A 188 -18.23 -19.00 -2.07
CA ALA A 188 -17.09 -19.22 -2.94
C ALA A 188 -16.69 -20.73 -2.92
N PRO A 189 -16.49 -21.35 -4.09
CA PRO A 189 -16.31 -22.80 -4.18
C PRO A 189 -15.30 -23.25 -3.13
N ALA A 190 -15.67 -24.29 -2.37
CA ALA A 190 -14.78 -24.87 -1.37
C ALA A 190 -13.38 -25.01 -1.98
N PRO A 191 -12.32 -24.59 -1.28
CA PRO A 191 -10.96 -24.72 -1.80
C PRO A 191 -10.72 -26.17 -2.19
N ALA A 192 -9.94 -26.39 -3.25
CA ALA A 192 -9.61 -27.72 -3.73
C ALA A 192 -9.10 -28.58 -2.55
N ALA A 193 -9.52 -29.85 -2.51
CA ALA A 193 -9.37 -30.75 -1.36
C ALA A 193 -7.91 -31.00 -0.91
N ASP A 194 -6.92 -30.52 -1.67
CA ASP A 194 -5.49 -30.73 -1.44
C ASP A 194 -4.84 -29.69 -0.48
N GLU A 195 -5.60 -28.73 0.04
CA GLU A 195 -5.09 -27.65 0.91
C GLU A 195 -5.78 -27.54 2.29
N VAL A 196 -6.43 -28.60 2.76
CA VAL A 196 -7.12 -28.58 4.07
C VAL A 196 -6.19 -29.06 5.19
N VAL A 197 -5.98 -28.22 6.20
CA VAL A 197 -5.24 -28.57 7.41
C VAL A 197 -6.23 -29.02 8.48
N THR A 198 -6.08 -30.26 8.95
CA THR A 198 -6.89 -30.75 10.08
C THR A 198 -6.23 -30.35 11.40
N TRP A 199 -6.93 -29.55 12.20
CA TRP A 199 -6.48 -29.15 13.53
C TRP A 199 -7.56 -29.47 14.55
N ARG A 200 -7.21 -30.30 15.54
CA ARG A 200 -8.10 -30.72 16.64
C ARG A 200 -9.45 -31.29 16.18
N GLY A 201 -9.46 -32.02 15.07
CA GLY A 201 -10.66 -32.65 14.52
C GLY A 201 -11.51 -31.73 13.63
N HIS A 202 -11.10 -30.49 13.42
CA HIS A 202 -11.76 -29.54 12.52
C HIS A 202 -10.89 -29.24 11.30
N ALA A 203 -11.53 -29.01 10.16
CA ALA A 203 -10.90 -28.67 8.89
C ALA A 203 -10.71 -27.15 8.78
N PHE A 204 -9.48 -26.71 8.54
CA PHE A 204 -9.13 -25.31 8.33
C PHE A 204 -8.45 -25.10 6.97
N THR A 205 -8.61 -23.92 6.40
CA THR A 205 -7.81 -23.47 5.24
C THR A 205 -6.37 -23.18 5.67
N PRO A 206 -5.39 -23.13 4.75
CA PRO A 206 -4.00 -22.81 5.08
C PRO A 206 -3.85 -21.44 5.75
N GLU A 207 -4.77 -20.51 5.49
CA GLU A 207 -4.79 -19.18 6.10
C GLU A 207 -5.42 -19.13 7.50
N GLY A 208 -5.96 -20.25 7.99
CA GLY A 208 -6.51 -20.41 9.34
C GLY A 208 -8.02 -20.21 9.46
N PHE A 209 -8.80 -20.28 8.38
CA PHE A 209 -10.26 -20.16 8.43
C PHE A 209 -10.95 -21.52 8.52
N LEU A 210 -12.04 -21.59 9.27
CA LEU A 210 -12.83 -22.82 9.41
C LEU A 210 -13.52 -23.14 8.09
N VAL A 211 -13.31 -24.36 7.56
CA VAL A 211 -13.88 -24.80 6.27
C VAL A 211 -15.38 -25.02 6.38
N ASP A 212 -15.83 -25.57 7.51
CA ASP A 212 -17.25 -25.79 7.80
C ASP A 212 -17.70 -24.93 9.00
N PRO A 213 -18.34 -23.76 8.75
CA PRO A 213 -18.84 -22.88 9.79
C PRO A 213 -19.85 -23.53 10.75
N SER A 214 -20.49 -24.64 10.37
CA SER A 214 -21.47 -25.34 11.22
C SER A 214 -20.80 -26.10 12.37
N THR A 215 -19.52 -26.45 12.23
CA THR A 215 -18.73 -27.15 13.27
C THR A 215 -18.17 -26.22 14.34
N TRP A 216 -18.44 -24.91 14.24
CA TRP A 216 -17.97 -23.94 15.20
C TRP A 216 -18.69 -24.08 16.54
N THR A 217 -17.93 -24.02 17.63
CA THR A 217 -18.43 -23.93 19.01
C THR A 217 -17.66 -22.85 19.78
N GLU A 218 -18.19 -22.43 20.93
CA GLU A 218 -17.49 -21.47 21.78
C GLU A 218 -16.14 -22.04 22.26
N GLU A 219 -16.06 -23.34 22.55
CA GLU A 219 -14.81 -24.01 22.92
C GLU A 219 -13.79 -24.00 21.78
N LEU A 220 -14.23 -24.19 20.52
CA LEU A 220 -13.34 -24.08 19.37
C LEU A 220 -12.81 -22.64 19.23
N ALA A 221 -13.67 -21.64 19.43
CA ALA A 221 -13.27 -20.23 19.37
C ALA A 221 -12.21 -19.90 20.43
N GLU A 222 -12.36 -20.38 21.66
CA GLU A 222 -11.37 -20.23 22.73
C GLU A 222 -10.03 -20.86 22.34
N GLN A 223 -10.07 -22.06 21.77
CA GLN A 223 -8.87 -22.77 21.34
C GLN A 223 -8.13 -22.03 20.22
N VAL A 224 -8.86 -21.51 19.23
CA VAL A 224 -8.30 -20.70 18.14
C VAL A 224 -7.72 -19.39 18.68
N ALA A 225 -8.43 -18.72 19.59
CA ALA A 225 -7.95 -17.49 20.22
C ALA A 225 -6.68 -17.74 21.05
N GLN A 226 -6.61 -18.84 21.79
CA GLN A 226 -5.42 -19.24 22.54
C GLN A 226 -4.22 -19.49 21.62
N ALA A 227 -4.43 -20.16 20.48
CA ALA A 227 -3.38 -20.37 19.47
C ALA A 227 -2.87 -19.05 18.86
N LEU A 228 -3.73 -18.02 18.80
CA LEU A 228 -3.38 -16.67 18.36
C LEU A 228 -2.82 -15.79 19.49
N GLY A 229 -2.73 -16.29 20.72
CA GLY A 229 -2.25 -15.55 21.89
C GLY A 229 -3.22 -14.50 22.43
N ILE A 230 -4.52 -14.68 22.20
CA ILE A 230 -5.59 -13.73 22.58
C ILE A 230 -6.43 -14.36 23.70
N ALA A 231 -6.52 -13.67 24.84
CA ALA A 231 -7.44 -14.03 25.91
C ALA A 231 -8.82 -13.41 25.63
N LEU A 232 -9.83 -14.25 25.40
CA LEU A 232 -11.18 -13.78 25.12
C LEU A 232 -11.82 -13.21 26.39
N THR A 233 -12.10 -11.91 26.36
CA THR A 233 -12.92 -11.20 27.36
C THR A 233 -14.37 -11.09 26.87
N GLU A 234 -15.28 -10.63 27.73
CA GLU A 234 -16.70 -10.42 27.35
C GLU A 234 -16.85 -9.48 26.15
N GLU A 235 -15.99 -8.45 26.05
CA GLU A 235 -15.97 -7.56 24.88
C GLU A 235 -15.61 -8.30 23.58
N HIS A 236 -14.67 -9.26 23.64
CA HIS A 236 -14.35 -10.08 22.47
C HIS A 236 -15.55 -10.95 22.09
N TRP A 237 -16.23 -11.56 23.08
CA TRP A 237 -17.41 -12.39 22.84
C TRP A 237 -18.57 -11.61 22.21
N ALA A 238 -18.82 -10.38 22.66
CA ALA A 238 -19.81 -9.50 22.04
C ALA A 238 -19.54 -9.30 20.54
N VAL A 239 -18.29 -9.04 20.18
CA VAL A 239 -17.87 -8.87 18.78
C VAL A 239 -18.00 -10.17 17.98
N LEU A 240 -17.55 -11.30 18.54
CA LEU A 240 -17.56 -12.60 17.86
C LEU A 240 -18.98 -13.12 17.61
N ARG A 241 -19.84 -13.04 18.64
CA ARG A 241 -21.26 -13.44 18.52
C ARG A 241 -21.99 -12.56 17.53
N TRP A 242 -21.73 -11.24 17.55
CA TRP A 242 -22.31 -10.32 16.58
C TRP A 242 -21.87 -10.65 15.15
N ALA A 243 -20.56 -10.83 14.92
CA ALA A 243 -20.02 -11.12 13.58
C ALA A 243 -20.55 -12.44 13.01
N ARG A 244 -20.74 -13.46 13.88
CA ARG A 244 -21.35 -14.73 13.51
C ARG A 244 -22.84 -14.59 13.20
N ALA A 245 -23.58 -13.82 14.00
CA ALA A 245 -24.99 -13.56 13.74
C ALA A 245 -25.21 -12.80 12.41
N ASP A 246 -24.39 -11.79 12.12
CA ASP A 246 -24.42 -11.06 10.84
C ASP A 246 -24.10 -12.00 9.66
N TYR A 247 -23.12 -12.89 9.80
CA TYR A 247 -22.80 -13.88 8.76
C TYR A 247 -23.98 -14.85 8.51
N LEU A 248 -24.62 -15.34 9.58
CA LEU A 248 -25.76 -16.26 9.45
C LEU A 248 -26.99 -15.58 8.83
N ASP A 249 -27.17 -14.28 9.06
CA ASP A 249 -28.27 -13.49 8.49
C ASP A 249 -28.01 -13.06 7.04
N GLN A 250 -26.81 -12.55 6.76
CA GLN A 250 -26.45 -11.93 5.48
C GLN A 250 -25.79 -12.92 4.50
N GLY A 251 -25.33 -14.08 4.96
CA GLY A 251 -24.60 -15.08 4.17
C GLY A 251 -23.20 -14.64 3.73
N ALA A 252 -22.74 -13.47 4.18
CA ALA A 252 -21.45 -12.89 3.80
C ALA A 252 -20.72 -12.36 5.03
N SER A 253 -19.43 -12.65 5.13
CA SER A 253 -18.63 -12.24 6.28
C SER A 253 -18.51 -10.71 6.37
N PRO A 254 -18.82 -10.10 7.54
CA PRO A 254 -18.71 -8.66 7.72
C PRO A 254 -17.26 -8.18 7.65
N ASN A 255 -17.06 -7.00 7.07
CA ASN A 255 -15.78 -6.29 7.17
C ASN A 255 -15.61 -5.62 8.54
N VAL A 256 -14.38 -5.18 8.87
CA VAL A 256 -14.08 -4.60 10.19
C VAL A 256 -14.95 -3.39 10.54
N ARG A 257 -15.34 -2.56 9.56
CA ARG A 257 -16.19 -1.38 9.78
C ARG A 257 -17.61 -1.78 10.14
N ARG A 258 -18.16 -2.80 9.47
CA ARG A 258 -19.49 -3.34 9.76
C ARG A 258 -19.51 -3.99 11.14
N VAL A 259 -18.48 -4.77 11.48
CA VAL A 259 -18.31 -5.34 12.82
C VAL A 259 -18.27 -4.26 13.88
N ALA A 260 -17.44 -3.23 13.70
CA ALA A 260 -17.33 -2.15 14.68
C ALA A 260 -18.65 -1.38 14.87
N ALA A 261 -19.37 -1.10 13.78
CA ALA A 261 -20.67 -0.42 13.85
C ALA A 261 -21.75 -1.28 14.53
N GLY A 262 -21.80 -2.58 14.22
CA GLY A 262 -22.85 -3.47 14.71
C GLY A 262 -22.61 -4.01 16.12
N SER A 263 -21.36 -4.27 16.50
CA SER A 263 -20.99 -4.69 17.86
C SER A 263 -20.94 -3.52 18.85
N GLN A 264 -21.11 -2.27 18.39
CA GLN A 264 -20.94 -1.05 19.17
C GLN A 264 -19.52 -0.88 19.75
N VAL A 265 -18.57 -1.70 19.31
CA VAL A 265 -17.16 -1.59 19.63
C VAL A 265 -16.49 -0.71 18.58
N GLY A 266 -16.16 0.52 18.93
CA GLY A 266 -15.54 1.47 17.99
C GLY A 266 -14.28 0.92 17.32
N ILE A 267 -13.97 1.38 16.11
CA ILE A 267 -12.85 0.85 15.29
C ILE A 267 -11.53 0.85 16.06
N ARG A 268 -11.23 1.91 16.82
CA ARG A 268 -10.02 2.01 17.65
C ARG A 268 -9.94 0.88 18.67
N ARG A 269 -11.03 0.65 19.41
CA ARG A 269 -11.14 -0.43 20.40
C ARG A 269 -10.97 -1.80 19.74
N MET A 270 -11.37 -1.92 18.48
CA MET A 270 -11.21 -3.16 17.72
C MET A 270 -9.74 -3.57 17.52
N TYR A 271 -8.86 -2.59 17.28
CA TYR A 271 -7.42 -2.82 17.17
C TYR A 271 -6.75 -3.11 18.52
N GLU A 272 -7.36 -2.69 19.63
CA GLU A 272 -6.91 -3.02 20.99
C GLU A 272 -7.29 -4.46 21.37
N LEU A 273 -8.50 -4.89 21.00
CA LEU A 273 -9.00 -6.24 21.27
C LEU A 273 -8.35 -7.30 20.37
N PHE A 274 -8.26 -7.05 19.05
CA PHE A 274 -7.63 -7.97 18.11
C PHE A 274 -6.40 -7.31 17.45
N PRO A 275 -5.19 -7.48 18.03
CA PRO A 275 -3.99 -6.88 17.48
C PRO A 275 -3.64 -7.44 16.09
N ARG A 276 -2.93 -6.63 15.28
CA ARG A 276 -2.53 -6.86 13.88
C ARG A 276 -3.65 -6.67 12.84
N THR A 277 -4.56 -7.63 12.72
CA THR A 277 -5.56 -7.69 11.64
C THR A 277 -6.95 -7.98 12.19
N PRO A 278 -7.64 -6.99 12.81
CA PRO A 278 -8.89 -7.22 13.54
C PRO A 278 -9.95 -7.92 12.68
N GLY A 279 -10.13 -7.52 11.42
CA GLY A 279 -11.09 -8.19 10.53
C GLY A 279 -10.76 -9.68 10.28
N LYS A 280 -9.48 -10.00 10.03
CA LYS A 280 -9.05 -11.39 9.79
C LYS A 280 -9.16 -12.22 11.07
N THR A 281 -8.66 -11.68 12.18
CA THR A 281 -8.63 -12.34 13.49
C THR A 281 -10.04 -12.59 14.01
N THR A 282 -10.94 -11.60 13.94
CA THR A 282 -12.35 -11.80 14.29
C THR A 282 -12.98 -12.90 13.44
N ALA A 283 -12.73 -12.91 12.12
CA ALA A 283 -13.31 -13.91 11.24
C ALA A 283 -12.81 -15.33 11.53
N MET A 284 -11.50 -15.50 11.79
CA MET A 284 -10.91 -16.79 12.17
C MET A 284 -11.49 -17.32 13.48
N ILE A 285 -11.62 -16.48 14.51
CA ILE A 285 -12.13 -16.89 15.82
C ILE A 285 -13.66 -17.11 15.79
N ALA A 286 -14.41 -16.29 15.04
CA ALA A 286 -15.87 -16.42 14.89
C ALA A 286 -16.29 -17.61 14.00
N GLY A 287 -15.32 -18.31 13.39
CA GLY A 287 -15.57 -19.45 12.51
C GLY A 287 -16.35 -19.08 11.26
N ILE A 288 -16.13 -17.87 10.74
CA ILE A 288 -16.77 -17.36 9.52
C ILE A 288 -15.74 -17.32 8.38
N PRO A 289 -16.16 -17.45 7.12
CA PRO A 289 -15.23 -17.44 5.99
C PRO A 289 -14.51 -16.09 5.86
N LYS A 290 -13.41 -16.07 5.11
CA LYS A 290 -12.62 -14.85 4.88
C LYS A 290 -13.52 -13.72 4.35
N PRO A 291 -13.49 -12.51 4.95
CA PRO A 291 -14.26 -11.38 4.43
C PRO A 291 -13.78 -11.00 3.04
N VAL A 292 -14.74 -10.87 2.11
CA VAL A 292 -14.52 -10.32 0.78
C VAL A 292 -14.42 -8.80 0.90
N GLY A 293 -13.20 -8.31 1.01
CA GLY A 293 -12.90 -6.88 1.01
C GLY A 293 -11.42 -6.70 0.74
N CYS A 294 -11.10 -6.09 -0.40
CA CYS A 294 -9.74 -5.67 -0.73
C CYS A 294 -9.23 -4.76 0.40
N VAL A 295 -8.17 -5.22 1.07
CA VAL A 295 -7.26 -4.34 1.80
C VAL A 295 -6.27 -3.81 0.79
#